data_AF-A0A8J3AYT5-F1
#
_entry.id   AF-A0A8J3AYT5-F1
#
_cell.length_a   1.000
_cell.length_b   1.000
_cell.length_c   1.000
_cell.angle_alpha   90.00
_cell.angle_beta   90.00
_cell.angle_gamma   90.00
#
_symmetry.space_group_name_H-M   'P 1'
#
loop_
_entity.id
_entity.type
_entity.pdbx_description
1 polymer ?
#
loop_
_entity_poly.entity_id
_entity_poly.type
_entity_poly.pdbx_seq_one_letter_code
_entity_poly.pdbx_strand_id
1 'polypeptide(L)'
;MDDDLVGRWSTEPYDYGVMESGTLCFRPAGTGYAAWANAGGGIAVTRFGWTVPAPGHLRLRVSEVIGGAWADSPDEMTSVHTHDRTATDLATGYRTGFTVPPGWPERVYQLDLDTDIEWGTRFARTAPAPPDDDPARRFGGAA
;
A
#
# COMPACT_ATOMS: atom_id res chain seq x y z
N MET A 1 -3.84 -8.86 15.43
CA MET A 1 -3.27 -7.69 14.72
C MET A 1 -1.86 -7.50 15.23
N ASP A 2 -1.00 -6.86 14.44
CA ASP A 2 0.35 -6.49 14.84
C ASP A 2 0.49 -4.97 14.68
N ASP A 3 0.81 -4.29 15.79
CA ASP A 3 0.91 -2.83 15.83
C ASP A 3 2.14 -2.30 15.07
N ASP A 4 3.15 -3.15 14.84
CA ASP A 4 4.34 -2.79 14.06
C ASP A 4 4.01 -2.57 12.58
N LEU A 5 2.92 -3.16 12.08
CA LEU A 5 2.45 -2.97 10.70
C LEU A 5 1.67 -1.67 10.51
N VAL A 6 1.05 -1.13 11.57
CA VAL A 6 0.17 0.03 11.47
C VAL A 6 0.96 1.26 11.03
N GLY A 7 0.61 1.86 9.89
CA GLY A 7 1.39 2.95 9.33
C GLY A 7 1.24 3.08 7.83
N ARG A 8 1.77 4.17 7.28
CA ARG A 8 2.04 4.31 5.86
C ARG A 8 3.45 3.83 5.54
N TRP A 9 3.58 3.11 4.45
CA TRP A 9 4.81 2.53 3.94
C TRP A 9 4.99 2.88 2.47
N SER A 10 6.21 3.13 2.04
CA SER A 10 6.56 3.50 0.67
C SER A 10 7.67 2.60 0.12
N THR A 11 7.56 2.23 -1.14
CA THR A 11 8.62 1.55 -1.92
C THR A 11 9.74 2.48 -2.35
N GLU A 12 9.53 3.81 -2.28
CA GLU A 12 10.46 4.85 -2.80
C GLU A 12 11.94 4.62 -2.42
N PRO A 13 12.29 4.21 -1.18
CA PRO A 13 13.70 3.94 -0.84
C PRO A 13 14.32 2.74 -1.56
N TYR A 14 13.56 1.95 -2.31
CA TYR A 14 13.99 0.76 -3.04
C TYR A 14 13.79 0.90 -4.57
N ASP A 15 13.10 1.94 -5.01
CA ASP A 15 12.68 2.20 -6.39
C ASP A 15 13.78 2.87 -7.24
N TYR A 16 14.96 2.24 -7.31
CA TYR A 16 16.11 2.81 -8.02
C TYR A 16 15.91 2.82 -9.54
N GLY A 17 15.58 4.01 -10.09
CA GLY A 17 15.49 4.23 -11.53
C GLY A 17 14.15 3.81 -12.16
N VAL A 18 13.15 3.49 -11.35
CA VAL A 18 11.79 3.22 -11.81
C VAL A 18 10.93 4.48 -11.73
N MET A 19 9.98 4.63 -12.65
CA MET A 19 9.06 5.77 -12.72
C MET A 19 7.74 5.48 -12.00
N GLU A 20 7.76 4.48 -11.11
CA GLU A 20 6.61 3.93 -10.41
C GLU A 20 6.91 3.99 -8.92
N SER A 21 5.87 4.19 -8.12
CA SER A 21 5.96 4.11 -6.67
C SER A 21 4.72 3.42 -6.11
N GLY A 22 4.96 2.51 -5.18
CA GLY A 22 3.97 1.79 -4.40
C GLY A 22 3.88 2.33 -2.97
N THR A 23 2.65 2.56 -2.50
CA THR A 23 2.32 2.90 -1.12
C THR A 23 1.45 1.82 -0.49
N LEU A 24 1.74 1.46 0.75
CA LEU A 24 0.87 0.63 1.59
C LEU A 24 0.44 1.40 2.83
N CYS A 25 -0.79 1.20 3.27
CA CYS A 25 -1.26 1.73 4.54
C CYS A 25 -2.07 0.68 5.29
N PHE A 26 -1.62 0.36 6.50
CA PHE A 26 -2.35 -0.48 7.44
C PHE A 26 -2.93 0.40 8.53
N ARG A 27 -4.27 0.42 8.66
CA ARG A 27 -4.97 1.18 9.71
C ARG A 27 -5.24 0.30 10.93
N PRO A 28 -5.33 0.92 12.12
CA PRO A 28 -5.92 0.25 13.28
C PRO A 28 -7.32 -0.27 12.93
N ALA A 29 -7.74 -1.38 13.54
CA ALA A 29 -9.00 -2.10 13.25
C ALA A 29 -9.04 -2.93 11.95
N GLY A 30 -7.90 -3.15 11.30
CA GLY A 30 -7.79 -4.20 10.27
C GLY A 30 -8.30 -3.79 8.89
N THR A 31 -8.31 -2.49 8.57
CA THR A 31 -8.52 -1.99 7.21
C THR A 31 -7.25 -1.37 6.66
N GLY A 32 -7.16 -1.23 5.34
CA GLY A 32 -5.99 -0.65 4.70
C GLY A 32 -6.20 -0.44 3.21
N TYR A 33 -5.17 0.13 2.58
CA TYR A 33 -5.10 0.20 1.14
C TYR A 33 -3.66 0.02 0.66
N ALA A 34 -3.54 -0.38 -0.59
CA ALA A 34 -2.34 -0.32 -1.38
C ALA A 34 -2.59 0.62 -2.56
N ALA A 35 -1.58 1.35 -2.99
CA ALA A 35 -1.66 2.23 -4.14
C ALA A 35 -0.40 2.10 -4.96
N TRP A 36 -0.54 2.10 -6.28
CA TRP A 36 0.56 2.19 -7.23
C TRP A 36 0.32 3.40 -8.11
N ALA A 37 1.34 4.23 -8.30
CA ALA A 37 1.28 5.37 -9.19
C ALA A 37 2.52 5.42 -10.07
N ASN A 38 2.37 5.95 -11.28
CA ASN A 38 3.49 6.18 -12.19
C ASN A 38 3.55 7.62 -12.70
N ALA A 39 4.74 8.03 -13.16
CA ALA A 39 4.96 9.38 -13.71
C ALA A 39 4.22 9.66 -15.04
N GLY A 40 3.61 8.64 -15.65
CA GLY A 40 2.68 8.78 -16.77
C GLY A 40 1.25 9.14 -16.35
N GLY A 41 1.00 9.30 -15.05
CA GLY A 41 -0.28 9.71 -14.48
C GLY A 41 -1.24 8.56 -14.14
N GLY A 42 -0.83 7.31 -14.35
CA GLY A 42 -1.64 6.14 -14.00
C GLY A 42 -1.64 5.86 -12.50
N ILE A 43 -2.79 5.45 -11.97
CA ILE A 43 -2.92 4.87 -10.62
C ILE A 43 -3.80 3.62 -10.60
N ALA A 44 -3.45 2.66 -9.73
CA ALA A 44 -4.39 1.73 -9.11
C ALA A 44 -4.43 1.89 -7.57
N VAL A 45 -5.61 1.80 -6.97
CA VAL A 45 -5.82 1.71 -5.51
C VAL A 45 -6.55 0.42 -5.18
N THR A 46 -5.97 -0.37 -4.30
CA THR A 46 -6.54 -1.63 -3.82
C THR A 46 -6.92 -1.48 -2.35
N ARG A 47 -8.21 -1.62 -2.04
CA ARG A 47 -8.74 -1.61 -0.67
C ARG A 47 -8.81 -3.01 -0.12
N PHE A 48 -8.40 -3.16 1.14
CA PHE A 48 -8.42 -4.47 1.78
C PHE A 48 -8.74 -4.39 3.28
N GLY A 49 -9.31 -5.48 3.79
CA GLY A 49 -9.19 -5.85 5.20
C GLY A 49 -7.88 -6.61 5.42
N TRP A 50 -7.28 -6.52 6.61
CA TRP A 50 -6.05 -7.24 6.94
C TRP A 50 -6.09 -7.84 8.35
N THR A 51 -5.40 -8.96 8.51
CA THR A 51 -5.22 -9.65 9.79
C THR A 51 -3.86 -10.31 9.86
N VAL A 52 -3.38 -10.58 11.08
CA VAL A 52 -2.16 -11.35 11.35
C VAL A 52 -2.58 -12.63 12.06
N PRO A 53 -2.86 -13.73 11.34
CA PRO A 53 -3.34 -14.98 11.93
C PRO A 53 -2.30 -15.71 12.78
N ALA A 54 -1.01 -15.47 12.50
CA ALA A 54 0.12 -15.98 13.25
C ALA A 54 1.29 -14.98 13.14
N PRO A 55 2.27 -14.98 14.07
CA PRO A 55 3.46 -14.14 13.96
C PRO A 55 4.14 -14.28 12.59
N GLY A 56 4.49 -13.16 11.97
CA GLY A 56 5.11 -13.13 10.64
C GLY A 56 4.21 -13.57 9.48
N HIS A 57 2.90 -13.78 9.69
CA HIS A 57 1.94 -14.11 8.64
C HIS A 57 0.90 -13.01 8.49
N LEU A 58 0.72 -12.50 7.29
CA LEU A 58 -0.24 -11.46 6.93
C LEU A 58 -1.29 -12.05 5.99
N ARG A 59 -2.57 -11.81 6.29
CA ARG A 59 -3.69 -12.12 5.39
C ARG A 59 -4.41 -10.84 5.02
N LEU A 60 -4.60 -10.62 3.73
CA LEU A 60 -5.41 -9.54 3.17
C LEU A 60 -6.68 -10.12 2.55
N ARG A 61 -7.77 -9.39 2.71
CA ARG A 61 -9.02 -9.61 1.99
C ARG A 61 -9.29 -8.37 1.16
N VAL A 62 -8.92 -8.44 -0.11
CA VAL A 62 -9.18 -7.38 -1.09
C VAL A 62 -10.67 -7.29 -1.33
N SER A 63 -11.20 -6.08 -1.25
CA SER A 63 -12.63 -5.80 -1.48
C SER A 63 -12.87 -4.98 -2.74
N GLU A 64 -11.88 -4.19 -3.16
CA GLU A 64 -12.05 -3.25 -4.28
C GLU A 64 -10.69 -2.90 -4.89
N VAL A 65 -10.63 -2.84 -6.22
CA VAL A 65 -9.48 -2.33 -6.99
C VAL A 65 -10.01 -1.25 -7.93
N ILE A 66 -9.48 -0.04 -7.79
CA ILE A 66 -9.91 1.15 -8.53
C ILE A 66 -8.72 1.64 -9.34
N GLY A 67 -8.80 1.53 -10.67
CA GLY A 67 -7.80 2.04 -11.59
C GLY A 67 -8.24 3.34 -12.24
N GLY A 68 -7.31 4.25 -12.46
CA GLY A 68 -7.62 5.61 -12.87
C GLY A 68 -6.40 6.45 -13.18
N ALA A 69 -6.58 7.77 -13.09
CA ALA A 69 -5.51 8.74 -13.22
C ALA A 69 -5.45 9.69 -12.01
N TRP A 70 -4.24 10.13 -11.66
CA TRP A 70 -3.98 11.17 -10.67
C TRP A 70 -3.99 12.56 -11.31
N ALA A 71 -4.27 13.58 -10.51
CA ALA A 71 -4.00 14.97 -10.89
C ALA A 71 -2.48 15.22 -10.92
N ASP A 72 -2.05 16.42 -11.30
CA ASP A 72 -0.68 16.90 -11.09
C ASP A 72 -0.24 16.92 -9.59
N SER A 73 -1.10 16.48 -8.66
CA SER A 73 -0.78 16.25 -7.24
C SER A 73 -0.88 14.76 -6.87
N PRO A 74 0.10 14.22 -6.11
CA PRO A 74 0.26 12.79 -5.86
C PRO A 74 -0.64 12.20 -4.76
N ASP A 75 -1.69 12.90 -4.30
CA ASP A 75 -2.44 12.45 -3.12
C ASP A 75 -3.91 12.12 -3.41
N GLU A 76 -4.42 12.35 -4.63
CA GLU A 76 -5.84 12.15 -4.93
C GLU A 76 -6.10 11.72 -6.39
N MET A 77 -6.90 10.67 -6.54
CA MET A 77 -7.41 10.23 -7.84
C MET A 77 -8.44 11.20 -8.40
N THR A 78 -8.33 11.52 -9.69
CA THR A 78 -9.22 12.48 -10.36
C THR A 78 -10.21 11.82 -11.29
N SER A 79 -9.87 10.66 -11.85
CA SER A 79 -10.77 9.91 -12.73
C SER A 79 -10.64 8.41 -12.50
N VAL A 80 -11.74 7.69 -12.69
CA VAL A 80 -11.82 6.23 -12.62
C VAL A 80 -11.99 5.69 -14.03
N HIS A 81 -11.19 4.69 -14.36
CA HIS A 81 -11.23 3.99 -15.64
C HIS A 81 -11.67 2.55 -15.44
N THR A 82 -11.27 1.93 -14.33
CA THR A 82 -11.62 0.56 -13.97
C THR A 82 -12.03 0.48 -12.50
N HIS A 83 -12.96 -0.40 -12.22
CA HIS A 83 -13.45 -0.63 -10.87
C HIS A 83 -13.85 -2.10 -10.74
N ASP A 84 -13.04 -2.87 -10.02
CA ASP A 84 -13.30 -4.26 -9.69
C ASP A 84 -13.65 -4.41 -8.22
N ARG A 85 -14.71 -5.16 -7.92
CA ARG A 85 -15.20 -5.46 -6.57
C ARG A 85 -15.13 -6.95 -6.24
N THR A 86 -14.41 -7.70 -7.06
CA THR A 86 -14.22 -9.13 -6.87
C THR A 86 -13.36 -9.36 -5.63
N ALA A 87 -13.96 -9.98 -4.62
CA ALA A 87 -13.25 -10.27 -3.38
C ALA A 87 -12.17 -11.32 -3.61
N THR A 88 -10.93 -10.99 -3.23
CA THR A 88 -9.78 -11.87 -3.37
C THR A 88 -9.02 -11.94 -2.05
N ASP A 89 -8.65 -13.15 -1.62
CA ASP A 89 -7.83 -13.36 -0.44
C ASP A 89 -6.36 -13.55 -0.82
N LEU A 90 -5.46 -12.83 -0.15
CA LEU A 90 -4.01 -12.96 -0.28
C LEU A 90 -3.42 -13.32 1.08
N ALA A 91 -2.47 -14.27 1.10
CA ALA A 91 -1.69 -14.58 2.29
C ALA A 91 -0.19 -14.50 1.95
N THR A 92 0.59 -13.86 2.81
CA THR A 92 2.03 -13.68 2.65
C THR A 92 2.72 -13.71 4.01
N GLY A 93 3.98 -14.16 4.04
CA GLY A 93 4.85 -13.88 5.18
C GLY A 93 5.26 -12.41 5.18
N TYR A 94 5.59 -11.89 6.36
CA TYR A 94 6.15 -10.55 6.52
C TYR A 94 7.23 -10.51 7.61
N ARG A 95 8.16 -9.56 7.45
CA ARG A 95 9.22 -9.25 8.42
C ARG A 95 9.36 -7.75 8.57
N THR A 96 9.49 -7.26 9.79
CA THR A 96 9.75 -5.84 10.09
C THR A 96 11.11 -5.67 10.75
N GLY A 97 11.74 -4.52 10.54
CA GLY A 97 13.00 -4.20 11.20
C GLY A 97 13.68 -3.00 10.58
N PHE A 98 14.67 -2.46 11.28
CA PHE A 98 15.39 -1.30 10.78
C PHE A 98 16.58 -1.69 9.89
N THR A 99 16.70 -1.06 8.72
CA THR A 99 17.74 -1.32 7.71
C THR A 99 18.24 -0.02 7.06
N VAL A 100 19.31 -0.09 6.26
CA VAL A 100 19.78 1.02 5.40
C VAL A 100 19.63 0.57 3.95
N PRO A 101 18.65 1.10 3.18
CA PRO A 101 18.47 0.74 1.78
C PRO A 101 19.68 1.14 0.91
N PRO A 102 20.01 0.39 -0.15
CA PRO A 102 21.22 0.60 -0.96
C PRO A 102 21.30 1.96 -1.69
N GLY A 103 21.97 2.96 -1.13
CA GLY A 103 22.03 4.30 -1.72
C GLY A 103 21.00 5.27 -1.13
N TRP A 104 20.31 4.85 -0.08
CA TRP A 104 19.54 5.74 0.79
C TRP A 104 20.43 6.24 1.94
N PRO A 105 20.35 7.54 2.31
CA PRO A 105 21.29 8.13 3.27
C PRO A 105 21.01 7.73 4.73
N GLU A 106 19.80 7.25 5.03
CA GLU A 106 19.32 7.06 6.40
C GLU A 106 18.76 5.66 6.65
N ARG A 107 18.77 5.26 7.93
CA ARG A 107 18.14 4.01 8.39
C ARG A 107 16.63 4.16 8.37
N VAL A 108 15.92 3.23 7.76
CA VAL A 108 14.46 3.19 7.69
C VAL A 108 13.90 2.00 8.47
N TYR A 109 12.66 2.10 8.94
CA TYR A 109 11.92 0.93 9.44
C TYR A 109 11.28 0.22 8.24
N GLN A 110 11.78 -0.96 7.90
CA GLN A 110 11.40 -1.73 6.72
C GLN A 110 10.30 -2.75 7.05
N LEU A 111 9.44 -2.98 6.06
CA LEU A 111 8.55 -4.12 5.92
C LEU A 111 8.99 -4.91 4.68
N ASP A 112 9.37 -6.17 4.87
CA ASP A 112 9.53 -7.14 3.78
C ASP A 112 8.30 -8.05 3.71
N LEU A 113 7.91 -8.42 2.49
CA LEU A 113 6.86 -9.37 2.19
C LEU A 113 7.42 -10.51 1.35
N ASP A 114 6.88 -11.72 1.54
CA ASP A 114 7.23 -12.89 0.73
C ASP A 114 6.55 -12.87 -0.66
N THR A 115 5.41 -12.19 -0.77
CA THR A 115 4.63 -12.01 -2.00
C THR A 115 4.37 -10.53 -2.25
N ASP A 116 4.39 -10.14 -3.52
CA ASP A 116 4.09 -8.77 -3.96
C ASP A 116 2.67 -8.36 -3.53
N ILE A 117 2.56 -7.14 -3.00
CA ILE A 117 1.29 -6.41 -2.89
C ILE A 117 1.44 -5.15 -3.74
N GLU A 118 0.60 -4.99 -4.76
CA GLU A 118 0.66 -3.87 -5.71
C GLU A 118 2.12 -3.56 -6.13
N TRP A 119 2.79 -4.56 -6.69
CA TRP A 119 4.14 -4.46 -7.27
C TRP A 119 5.31 -4.20 -6.29
N GLY A 120 5.09 -4.28 -4.98
CA GLY A 120 6.15 -4.13 -3.99
C GLY A 120 6.28 -5.32 -3.04
N THR A 121 7.52 -5.69 -2.72
CA THR A 121 7.87 -6.63 -1.62
C THR A 121 8.65 -5.97 -0.48
N ARG A 122 9.12 -4.73 -0.67
CA ARG A 122 9.85 -3.98 0.36
C ARG A 122 9.31 -2.57 0.46
N PHE A 123 9.01 -2.18 1.68
CA PHE A 123 8.48 -0.85 1.97
C PHE A 123 9.16 -0.27 3.19
N ALA A 124 9.34 1.04 3.21
CA ALA A 124 9.86 1.81 4.33
C ALA A 124 8.71 2.58 4.98
N ARG A 125 8.63 2.57 6.31
CA ARG A 125 7.62 3.33 7.05
C ARG A 125 7.89 4.82 6.90
N THR A 126 6.92 5.57 6.40
CA THR A 126 7.06 7.01 6.12
C THR A 126 6.24 7.87 7.08
N ALA A 127 5.10 7.36 7.56
CA ALA A 127 4.23 8.10 8.46
C ALA A 127 3.35 7.16 9.30
N PRO A 128 2.76 7.66 10.40
CA PRO A 128 1.60 7.01 11.02
C PRO A 128 0.46 6.82 10.01
N ALA A 129 -0.42 5.83 10.23
CA ALA A 129 -1.60 5.66 9.40
C ALA A 129 -2.61 6.77 9.72
N PRO A 130 -2.87 7.70 8.78
CA PRO A 130 -3.90 8.72 9.00
C PRO A 130 -5.31 8.09 8.93
N PRO A 131 -6.28 8.66 9.66
CA PRO A 131 -7.64 8.09 9.74
C PRO A 131 -8.37 8.06 8.39
N ASP A 132 -8.14 9.04 7.49
CA ASP A 132 -8.97 9.26 6.28
C ASP A 132 -8.15 9.49 4.99
N ASP A 133 -7.00 8.83 4.86
CA ASP A 133 -6.17 8.94 3.66
C ASP A 133 -6.39 7.76 2.74
N ASP A 134 -7.49 7.76 2.02
CA ASP A 134 -7.74 6.81 0.94
C ASP A 134 -7.69 7.60 -0.39
N PRO A 135 -6.69 7.34 -1.26
CA PRO A 135 -6.52 8.13 -2.49
C PRO A 135 -7.70 8.03 -3.45
N ALA A 136 -8.52 6.98 -3.33
CA ALA A 136 -9.74 6.77 -4.11
C ALA A 136 -11.01 7.03 -3.29
N ARG A 137 -10.94 7.70 -2.13
CA ARG A 137 -12.09 7.93 -1.22
C ARG A 137 -13.34 8.44 -1.93
N ARG A 138 -13.17 9.31 -2.93
CA ARG A 138 -14.28 9.91 -3.71
C ARG A 138 -15.03 8.89 -4.56
N PHE A 139 -14.44 7.73 -4.79
CA PHE A 139 -14.95 6.66 -5.64
C PHE A 139 -15.33 5.41 -4.82
N GLY A 140 -15.34 5.52 -3.49
CA GLY A 140 -15.91 4.55 -2.56
C GLY A 140 -17.28 4.97 -2.07
N GLY A 141 -18.33 4.36 -2.61
CA GLY A 141 -19.70 4.55 -2.18
C GLY A 141 -20.50 3.29 -2.48
N ALA A 142 -21.27 2.84 -1.50
CA ALA A 142 -22.23 1.76 -1.66
C ALA A 142 -23.16 2.09 -2.84
N ALA A 143 -23.30 1.12 -3.75
CA ALA A 143 -24.51 1.00 -4.53
C ALA A 143 -25.58 0.36 -3.64
#